data_AF-A0A914CRG7-F1
#
_entry.id   AF-A0A914CRG7-F1
#
_cell.length_a   1.000
_cell.length_b   1.000
_cell.length_c   1.000
_cell.angle_alpha   90.00
_cell.angle_beta   90.00
_cell.angle_gamma   90.00
#
_symmetry.space_group_name_H-M   'P 1'
#
loop_
_entity.id
_entity.type
_entity.pdbx_description
1 polymer ?
#
loop_
_entity_poly.entity_id
_entity_poly.type
_entity_poly.pdbx_seq_one_letter_code
_entity_poly.pdbx_strand_id
1 'polypeptide(L)'
;MFQNYVKTINHLYPTFRRIDKCMGNAILDPLMDCLDILTDEDAEDRDVRCMAQIMIESGKLLNEVRPVLVENLIMKLRQIICAKDIPLSEETNVFLLNIIDLYTYRWDSQAIPDCLKRFYEEQLPSDARQWEYTNRSSRKRTTSLLGVPGSSGSTTSDDPSPSLSHSRTATPDNASKHSNISEAESLV
;
A
#
# COMPACT_ATOMS: atom_id res chain seq x y z
N MET A 1 -4.02 17.72 -20.16
CA MET A 1 -4.45 16.65 -21.10
C MET A 1 -3.63 15.38 -20.90
N PHE A 2 -2.32 15.50 -20.69
CA PHE A 2 -1.42 14.40 -20.37
C PHE A 2 -1.93 13.50 -19.23
N GLN A 3 -2.45 14.08 -18.14
CA GLN A 3 -3.02 13.35 -17.00
C GLN A 3 -4.08 12.30 -17.42
N ASN A 4 -4.94 12.64 -18.38
CA ASN A 4 -5.98 11.72 -18.87
C ASN A 4 -5.36 10.55 -19.66
N TYR A 5 -4.27 10.81 -20.38
CA TYR A 5 -3.52 9.78 -21.09
C TYR A 5 -2.89 8.80 -20.10
N VAL A 6 -2.20 9.30 -19.07
CA VAL A 6 -1.59 8.45 -18.03
C VAL A 6 -2.65 7.60 -17.31
N LYS A 7 -3.80 8.20 -16.94
CA LYS A 7 -4.94 7.46 -16.36
C LYS A 7 -5.46 6.36 -17.27
N THR A 8 -5.53 6.63 -18.58
CA THR A 8 -5.98 5.64 -19.58
C THR A 8 -5.00 4.47 -19.66
N ILE A 9 -3.70 4.74 -19.71
CA ILE A 9 -2.66 3.70 -19.70
C ILE A 9 -2.77 2.86 -18.44
N ASN A 10 -2.87 3.50 -17.27
CA ASN A 10 -3.00 2.81 -15.99
C ASN A 10 -4.23 1.89 -15.97
N HIS A 11 -5.36 2.33 -16.53
CA HIS A 11 -6.58 1.52 -16.60
C HIS A 11 -6.46 0.35 -17.60
N LEU A 12 -5.72 0.52 -18.69
CA LEU A 12 -5.49 -0.53 -19.69
C LEU A 12 -4.49 -1.60 -19.22
N TYR A 13 -3.49 -1.22 -18.42
CA TYR A 13 -2.41 -2.09 -17.99
C TYR A 13 -2.87 -3.43 -17.38
N PRO A 14 -3.78 -3.46 -16.37
CA PRO A 14 -4.29 -4.72 -15.82
C PRO A 14 -5.00 -5.58 -16.86
N THR A 15 -5.67 -4.97 -17.84
CA THR A 15 -6.36 -5.71 -18.90
C THR A 15 -5.37 -6.32 -19.88
N PHE A 16 -4.38 -5.56 -20.34
CA PHE A 16 -3.39 -6.09 -21.29
C PHE A 16 -2.54 -7.17 -20.66
N ARG A 17 -2.13 -7.02 -19.40
CA ARG A 17 -1.40 -8.06 -18.67
C ARG A 17 -2.18 -9.37 -18.52
N ARG A 18 -3.52 -9.31 -18.42
CA ARG A 18 -4.38 -10.51 -18.37
C ARG A 18 -4.48 -11.22 -19.72
N ILE A 19 -4.49 -10.45 -20.81
CA ILE A 19 -4.57 -10.99 -22.18
C ILE A 19 -3.23 -11.60 -22.57
N ASP A 20 -2.16 -10.82 -22.44
CA ASP A 20 -0.82 -11.22 -22.83
C ASP A 20 0.25 -10.50 -21.97
N LYS A 21 1.17 -11.28 -21.40
CA LYS A 21 2.22 -10.75 -20.52
C LYS A 21 3.21 -9.85 -21.27
N CYS A 22 3.49 -10.14 -22.54
CA CYS A 22 4.39 -9.33 -23.37
C CYS A 22 3.76 -7.96 -23.63
N MET A 23 2.47 -7.90 -23.99
CA MET A 23 1.72 -6.66 -24.16
C MET A 23 1.66 -5.85 -22.86
N GLY A 24 1.39 -6.50 -21.73
CA GLY A 24 1.41 -5.83 -20.42
C GLY A 24 2.77 -5.21 -20.10
N ASN A 25 3.86 -5.93 -20.37
CA ASN A 25 5.22 -5.43 -20.16
C ASN A 25 5.57 -4.27 -21.12
N ALA A 26 5.10 -4.31 -22.36
CA ALA A 26 5.36 -3.26 -23.35
C ALA A 26 4.75 -1.90 -22.96
N ILE A 27 3.67 -1.89 -22.16
CA ILE A 27 3.01 -0.67 -21.69
C ILE A 27 3.49 -0.23 -20.32
N LEU A 28 4.05 -1.16 -19.54
CA LEU A 28 4.50 -0.89 -18.19
C LEU A 28 5.59 0.17 -18.13
N ASP A 29 6.60 0.09 -19.00
CA ASP A 29 7.71 1.05 -18.98
C ASP A 29 7.23 2.46 -19.37
N PRO A 30 6.47 2.64 -20.47
CA PRO A 30 5.82 3.91 -20.77
C PRO A 30 4.94 4.44 -19.63
N LEU A 31 4.23 3.57 -18.91
CA LEU A 31 3.44 3.99 -17.76
C LEU A 31 4.34 4.55 -16.65
N MET A 32 5.43 3.86 -16.29
CA MET A 32 6.32 4.32 -15.23
C MET A 32 7.03 5.63 -15.61
N ASP A 33 7.45 5.77 -16.88
CA ASP A 33 8.01 7.03 -17.39
C ASP A 33 6.99 8.17 -17.30
N CYS A 34 5.73 7.91 -17.64
CA CYS A 34 4.67 8.90 -17.51
C CYS A 34 4.42 9.32 -16.04
N LEU A 35 4.49 8.37 -15.10
CA LEU A 35 4.35 8.66 -13.68
C LEU A 35 5.54 9.50 -13.16
N ASP A 36 6.73 9.25 -13.67
CA ASP A 36 7.92 10.01 -13.34
C ASP A 36 7.80 11.48 -13.80
N ILE A 37 7.33 11.68 -15.04
CA ILE A 37 7.06 13.01 -15.63
C ILE A 37 6.02 13.80 -14.81
N LEU A 38 5.01 13.13 -14.25
CA LEU A 38 4.01 13.81 -13.40
C LEU A 38 4.58 14.31 -12.05
N THR A 39 5.83 13.97 -11.73
CA THR A 39 6.53 14.36 -10.50
C THR A 39 7.84 15.11 -10.77
N ASP A 40 8.01 15.60 -11.99
CA ASP A 40 9.21 16.32 -12.40
C ASP A 40 9.24 17.74 -11.82
N GLU A 41 10.38 18.44 -11.97
CA GLU A 41 10.59 19.79 -11.39
C GLU A 41 9.55 20.83 -11.88
N ASP A 42 9.07 20.68 -13.11
CA ASP A 42 8.06 21.54 -13.72
C ASP A 42 6.61 21.09 -13.44
N ALA A 43 6.40 20.09 -12.58
CA ALA A 43 5.08 19.55 -12.32
C ALA A 43 4.16 20.55 -11.59
N GLU A 44 2.91 20.63 -12.04
CA GLU A 44 1.88 21.41 -11.36
C GLU A 44 1.16 20.56 -10.29
N ASP A 45 0.46 21.22 -9.35
CA ASP A 45 -0.38 20.56 -8.34
C ASP A 45 -1.34 19.52 -8.95
N ARG A 46 -1.86 19.79 -10.16
CA ARG A 46 -2.73 18.87 -10.87
C ARG A 46 -2.01 17.58 -11.31
N ASP A 47 -0.75 17.67 -11.73
CA ASP A 47 0.05 16.54 -12.16
C ASP A 47 0.39 15.65 -10.98
N VAL A 48 0.86 16.27 -9.90
CA VAL A 48 1.15 15.61 -8.63
C VAL A 48 -0.12 14.93 -8.08
N ARG A 49 -1.28 15.60 -8.11
CA ARG A 49 -2.57 15.01 -7.74
C ARG A 49 -2.93 13.80 -8.61
N CYS A 50 -2.72 13.89 -9.92
CA CYS A 50 -3.00 12.79 -10.85
C CYS A 50 -2.13 11.57 -10.56
N MET A 51 -0.83 11.78 -10.37
CA MET A 51 0.11 10.73 -9.96
C MET A 51 -0.35 10.10 -8.64
N ALA A 52 -0.72 10.95 -7.69
CA ALA A 52 -1.15 10.50 -6.38
C ALA A 52 -2.38 9.57 -6.46
N GLN A 53 -3.41 9.97 -7.22
CA GLN A 53 -4.60 9.14 -7.46
C GLN A 53 -4.25 7.78 -8.07
N ILE A 54 -3.37 7.75 -9.08
CA ILE A 54 -2.93 6.50 -9.71
C ILE A 54 -2.23 5.58 -8.69
N MET A 55 -1.37 6.13 -7.83
CA MET A 55 -0.67 5.36 -6.80
C MET A 55 -1.59 4.84 -5.70
N ILE A 56 -2.64 5.59 -5.34
CA ILE A 56 -3.65 5.11 -4.40
C ILE A 56 -4.43 3.93 -5.01
N GLU A 57 -4.82 4.04 -6.28
CA GLU A 57 -5.63 3.02 -6.96
C GLU A 57 -4.83 1.76 -7.34
N SER A 58 -3.62 1.95 -7.84
CA SER A 58 -2.83 0.92 -8.54
C SER A 58 -1.44 0.71 -7.94
N GLY A 59 -1.04 1.47 -6.92
CA GLY A 59 0.32 1.43 -6.35
C GLY A 59 0.72 0.04 -5.86
N LYS A 60 -0.20 -0.73 -5.26
CA LYS A 60 0.07 -2.13 -4.88
C LYS A 60 0.47 -2.98 -6.08
N LEU A 61 -0.31 -2.92 -7.16
CA LEU A 61 -0.05 -3.67 -8.39
C LEU A 61 1.27 -3.23 -9.03
N LEU A 62 1.53 -1.92 -9.09
CA LEU A 62 2.77 -1.39 -9.65
C LEU A 62 3.98 -1.82 -8.80
N ASN A 63 3.85 -1.80 -7.47
CA ASN A 63 4.91 -2.21 -6.55
C ASN A 63 5.23 -3.71 -6.66
N GLU A 64 4.23 -4.55 -6.92
CA GLU A 64 4.45 -5.99 -7.16
C GLU A 64 5.24 -6.27 -8.44
N VAL A 65 5.28 -5.34 -9.40
CA VAL A 65 5.89 -5.55 -10.73
C VAL A 65 7.18 -4.78 -10.90
N ARG A 66 7.23 -3.55 -10.41
CA ARG A 66 8.37 -2.63 -10.51
C ARG A 66 8.64 -1.97 -9.14
N PRO A 67 9.02 -2.74 -8.12
CA PRO A 67 9.20 -2.22 -6.75
C PRO A 67 10.23 -1.08 -6.68
N VAL A 68 11.34 -1.21 -7.41
CA VAL A 68 12.42 -0.20 -7.43
C VAL A 68 11.94 1.14 -8.01
N LEU A 69 11.16 1.11 -9.09
CA LEU A 69 10.64 2.34 -9.68
C LEU A 69 9.57 2.97 -8.78
N VAL A 70 8.73 2.15 -8.14
CA VAL A 70 7.78 2.65 -7.14
C VAL A 70 8.50 3.29 -5.95
N GLU A 71 9.56 2.68 -5.43
CA GLU A 71 10.37 3.27 -4.36
C GLU A 71 10.96 4.63 -4.76
N ASN A 72 11.49 4.75 -5.99
CA ASN A 72 11.98 6.03 -6.51
C ASN A 72 10.88 7.09 -6.56
N LEU A 73 9.69 6.72 -7.05
CA LEU A 73 8.54 7.62 -7.08
C LEU A 73 8.14 8.06 -5.66
N ILE A 74 8.10 7.13 -4.69
CA ILE A 74 7.80 7.47 -3.29
C ILE A 74 8.83 8.46 -2.71
N MET A 75 10.12 8.29 -3.04
CA MET A 75 11.16 9.22 -2.61
C MET A 75 10.97 10.62 -3.22
N LYS A 76 10.60 10.71 -4.50
CA LYS A 76 10.22 11.98 -5.14
C LYS A 76 9.02 12.63 -4.47
N LEU A 77 7.96 11.87 -4.19
CA LEU A 77 6.77 12.38 -3.49
C LEU A 77 7.11 12.93 -2.10
N ARG A 78 8.01 12.26 -1.35
CA ARG A 78 8.50 12.78 -0.06
C ARG A 78 9.26 14.10 -0.22
N GLN A 79 10.11 14.21 -1.25
CA GLN A 79 10.83 15.45 -1.54
C GLN A 79 9.87 16.59 -1.86
N ILE A 80 8.85 16.35 -2.71
CA ILE A 80 7.84 17.35 -3.06
C ILE A 80 7.14 17.90 -1.80
N ILE A 81 6.72 17.05 -0.87
CA ILE A 81 6.07 17.48 0.38
C ILE A 81 7.02 18.32 1.25
N CYS A 82 8.29 17.92 1.36
CA CYS A 82 9.25 18.55 2.25
C CYS A 82 9.84 19.85 1.70
N ALA A 83 10.15 19.89 0.41
CA ALA A 83 10.84 21.01 -0.22
C ALA A 83 9.91 22.21 -0.44
N LYS A 84 8.60 21.96 -0.62
CA LYS A 84 7.57 22.98 -0.89
C LYS A 84 7.84 23.81 -2.15
N ASP A 85 8.58 23.25 -3.11
CA ASP A 85 8.88 23.89 -4.40
C ASP A 85 7.61 24.02 -5.26
N ILE A 86 6.72 23.03 -5.16
CA ILE A 86 5.42 23.03 -5.84
C ILE A 86 4.35 23.51 -4.86
N PRO A 87 3.57 24.56 -5.19
CA PRO A 87 2.45 25.01 -4.36
C PRO A 87 1.30 24.00 -4.44
N LEU A 88 1.30 23.03 -3.51
CA LEU A 88 0.28 22.00 -3.44
C LEU A 88 -0.98 22.46 -2.72
N SER A 89 -2.14 22.00 -3.20
CA SER A 89 -3.38 22.14 -2.45
C SER A 89 -3.40 21.25 -1.21
N GLU A 90 -4.26 21.56 -0.25
CA GLU A 90 -4.47 20.72 0.94
C GLU A 90 -4.88 19.30 0.55
N GLU A 91 -5.80 19.14 -0.40
CA GLU A 91 -6.23 17.83 -0.91
C GLU A 91 -5.05 17.02 -1.48
N THR A 92 -4.18 17.65 -2.27
CA THR A 92 -3.02 16.97 -2.84
C THR A 92 -2.05 16.53 -1.75
N ASN A 93 -1.82 17.36 -0.72
CA ASN A 93 -1.01 16.98 0.43
C ASN A 93 -1.57 15.77 1.16
N VAL A 94 -2.90 15.71 1.37
CA VAL A 94 -3.54 14.53 1.99
C VAL A 94 -3.36 13.29 1.12
N PHE A 95 -3.50 13.38 -0.21
CA PHE A 95 -3.24 12.23 -1.08
C PHE A 95 -1.79 11.75 -1.03
N LEU A 96 -0.83 12.66 -1.00
CA LEU A 96 0.59 12.30 -0.92
C LEU A 96 0.93 11.62 0.40
N LEU A 97 0.43 12.13 1.52
CA LEU A 97 0.57 11.49 2.83
C LEU A 97 -0.04 10.08 2.83
N ASN A 98 -1.24 9.92 2.26
CA ASN A 98 -1.90 8.62 2.14
C ASN A 98 -1.03 7.62 1.39
N ILE A 99 -0.43 8.01 0.28
CA ILE A 99 0.43 7.11 -0.52
C ILE A 99 1.68 6.70 0.25
N ILE A 100 2.30 7.63 0.97
CA ILE A 100 3.48 7.35 1.79
C ILE A 100 3.14 6.34 2.88
N ASP A 101 1.98 6.50 3.53
CA ASP A 101 1.51 5.55 4.54
C ASP A 101 1.15 4.20 3.92
N LEU A 102 0.40 4.19 2.81
CA LEU A 102 0.10 2.97 2.06
C LEU A 102 1.38 2.23 1.69
N TYR A 103 2.41 2.92 1.18
CA TYR A 103 3.71 2.32 0.88
C TYR A 103 4.39 1.75 2.13
N THR A 104 4.40 2.52 3.23
CA THR A 104 5.00 2.12 4.52
C THR A 104 4.40 0.81 5.03
N TYR A 105 3.08 0.64 4.87
CA TYR A 105 2.34 -0.57 5.25
C TYR A 105 2.13 -1.53 4.07
N ARG A 106 2.89 -1.41 2.98
CA ARG A 106 2.88 -2.30 1.81
C ARG A 106 1.48 -2.52 1.19
N TRP A 107 0.64 -1.49 1.23
CA TRP A 107 -0.76 -1.51 0.82
C TRP A 107 -1.57 -2.64 1.50
N ASP A 108 -1.19 -3.06 2.70
CA ASP A 108 -1.93 -4.03 3.51
C ASP A 108 -2.89 -3.31 4.46
N SER A 109 -4.19 -3.38 4.17
CA SER A 109 -5.24 -2.74 4.98
C SER A 109 -5.28 -3.23 6.43
N GLN A 110 -4.78 -4.44 6.69
CA GLN A 110 -4.74 -4.99 8.05
C GLN A 110 -3.55 -4.47 8.85
N ALA A 111 -2.47 -4.07 8.16
CA ALA A 111 -1.28 -3.53 8.80
C ALA A 111 -1.41 -2.04 9.14
N ILE A 112 -2.29 -1.30 8.42
CA ILE A 112 -2.49 0.14 8.64
C ILE A 112 -3.20 0.38 9.98
N PRO A 113 -2.65 1.24 10.86
CA PRO A 113 -3.31 1.67 12.10
C PRO A 113 -4.68 2.31 11.88
N ASP A 114 -5.63 2.02 12.76
CA ASP A 114 -7.00 2.55 12.64
C ASP A 114 -7.09 4.07 12.75
N CYS A 115 -6.14 4.72 13.45
CA CYS A 115 -6.07 6.18 13.48
C CYS A 115 -5.80 6.79 12.10
N LEU A 116 -4.95 6.16 11.29
CA LEU A 116 -4.68 6.60 9.92
C LEU A 116 -5.87 6.32 9.01
N LYS A 117 -6.54 5.17 9.16
CA LYS A 117 -7.76 4.87 8.40
C LYS A 117 -8.84 5.93 8.64
N ARG A 118 -9.12 6.26 9.91
CA ARG A 118 -10.09 7.31 10.27
C ARG A 118 -9.70 8.68 9.73
N PHE A 119 -8.42 9.03 9.84
CA PHE A 119 -7.91 10.28 9.25
C PHE A 119 -8.22 10.36 7.76
N TYR A 120 -7.90 9.32 6.98
CA TYR A 120 -8.19 9.32 5.54
C TYR A 120 -9.68 9.19 5.20
N GLU A 121 -10.48 8.51 6.03
CA GLU A 121 -11.94 8.47 5.87
C GLU A 121 -12.60 9.85 6.05
N GLU A 122 -12.05 10.69 6.93
CA GLU A 122 -12.54 12.05 7.16
C GLU A 122 -12.08 13.02 6.06
N GLN A 123 -10.83 12.88 5.61
CA GLN A 123 -10.21 13.85 4.71
C GLN A 123 -10.40 13.55 3.22
N LEU A 124 -10.57 12.27 2.83
CA LEU A 124 -10.64 11.90 1.41
C LEU A 124 -12.06 11.89 0.86
N PRO A 125 -12.27 12.37 -0.38
CA PRO A 125 -13.53 12.20 -1.10
C PRO A 125 -13.93 10.72 -1.18
N SER A 126 -15.23 10.42 -1.11
CA SER A 126 -15.76 9.04 -1.15
C SER A 126 -15.21 8.19 -2.29
N ASP A 127 -14.96 8.80 -3.46
CA ASP A 127 -14.46 8.12 -4.66
C ASP A 127 -12.99 7.67 -4.52
N ALA A 128 -12.19 8.37 -3.72
CA ALA A 128 -10.79 8.01 -3.44
C ALA A 128 -10.66 6.88 -2.39
N ARG A 129 -11.75 6.50 -1.70
CA ARG A 129 -11.77 5.44 -0.68
C ARG A 129 -11.86 4.03 -1.27
N GLN A 130 -11.91 3.90 -2.59
CA GLN A 130 -12.25 2.65 -3.28
C GLN A 130 -11.21 1.52 -3.15
N TRP A 131 -10.01 1.80 -2.60
CA TRP A 131 -8.95 0.81 -2.40
C TRP A 131 -9.32 -0.33 -1.43
N GLU A 132 -10.26 -0.12 -0.51
CA GLU A 132 -10.72 -1.19 0.39
C GLU A 132 -11.66 -2.21 -0.28
N TYR A 133 -12.39 -1.82 -1.33
CA TYR A 133 -13.45 -2.65 -1.92
C TYR A 133 -12.95 -3.64 -2.99
N THR A 134 -11.86 -3.31 -3.69
CA THR A 134 -11.30 -4.17 -4.74
C THR A 134 -10.56 -5.40 -4.17
N ASN A 135 -9.95 -5.29 -2.99
CA ASN A 135 -9.29 -6.42 -2.31
C ASN A 135 -10.28 -7.41 -1.66
N ARG A 136 -11.50 -6.97 -1.29
CA ARG A 136 -12.52 -7.85 -0.70
C ARG A 136 -13.18 -8.77 -1.73
N SER A 137 -13.30 -8.33 -2.98
CA SER A 137 -13.98 -9.08 -4.05
C SER A 137 -13.12 -10.18 -4.70
N SER A 138 -11.79 -10.07 -4.61
CA SER A 138 -10.87 -11.09 -5.15
C SER A 138 -10.69 -12.30 -4.24
N ARG A 139 -11.02 -12.22 -2.95
CA ARG A 139 -10.92 -13.35 -1.99
C ARG A 139 -12.15 -14.27 -1.96
N LYS A 140 -13.27 -13.89 -2.57
CA LYS A 140 -14.55 -14.65 -2.46
C LYS A 140 -14.86 -15.60 -3.62
N ARG A 141 -13.95 -15.79 -4.58
CA ARG A 141 -14.18 -16.65 -5.77
C ARG A 141 -13.21 -17.83 -5.86
N THR A 142 -13.04 -18.60 -4.78
CA THR A 142 -12.38 -19.90 -4.88
C THR A 142 -12.84 -20.88 -3.78
N THR A 143 -14.15 -21.08 -3.61
CA THR A 143 -14.70 -22.24 -2.90
C THR A 143 -16.12 -22.54 -3.38
N SER A 144 -16.27 -23.01 -4.62
CA SER A 144 -17.36 -23.93 -4.97
C SER A 144 -17.03 -24.54 -6.33
N LEU A 145 -16.42 -25.74 -6.32
CA LEU A 145 -16.47 -26.72 -7.41
C LEU A 145 -15.66 -27.93 -6.95
N LEU A 146 -16.32 -28.79 -6.16
CA LEU A 146 -16.04 -30.23 -6.03
C LEU A 146 -17.18 -30.83 -5.20
N GLY A 147 -18.36 -30.89 -5.83
CA GLY A 147 -19.43 -31.78 -5.40
C GLY A 147 -19.29 -33.08 -6.17
N VAL A 148 -18.69 -34.09 -5.55
CA VAL A 148 -18.75 -35.48 -6.01
C VAL A 148 -19.65 -36.23 -5.01
N PRO A 149 -20.70 -36.94 -5.45
CA PRO A 149 -21.62 -37.60 -4.55
C PRO A 149 -21.13 -39.00 -4.15
N GLY A 150 -21.28 -39.29 -2.85
CA GLY A 150 -21.75 -40.59 -2.34
C GLY A 150 -20.79 -41.77 -2.37
N SER A 151 -20.25 -42.13 -1.20
CA SER A 151 -20.18 -43.54 -0.79
C SER A 151 -20.19 -43.66 0.74
N SER A 152 -21.15 -44.44 1.21
CA SER A 152 -21.44 -44.81 2.60
C SER A 152 -20.56 -45.97 3.08
N GLY A 153 -20.10 -45.95 4.32
CA GLY A 153 -19.49 -47.13 4.98
C GLY A 153 -18.83 -46.81 6.32
N SER A 154 -19.31 -47.46 7.37
CA SER A 154 -19.19 -47.22 8.81
C SER A 154 -17.94 -47.76 9.56
N THR A 155 -17.87 -47.42 10.86
CA THR A 155 -17.18 -48.07 12.02
C THR A 155 -15.68 -47.79 12.21
N THR A 156 -15.08 -47.57 13.39
CA THR A 156 -15.45 -47.73 14.82
C THR A 156 -14.54 -46.85 15.70
N SER A 157 -15.05 -46.58 16.91
CA SER A 157 -14.42 -46.14 18.18
C SER A 157 -12.91 -46.32 18.38
N ASP A 158 -12.27 -45.32 19.03
CA ASP A 158 -11.73 -45.45 20.41
C ASP A 158 -10.96 -44.17 20.84
N ASP A 159 -11.42 -43.55 21.92
CA ASP A 159 -10.65 -42.67 22.82
C ASP A 159 -9.75 -43.57 23.70
N PRO A 160 -8.59 -43.13 24.24
CA PRO A 160 -8.60 -42.05 25.24
C PRO A 160 -7.33 -41.17 25.31
N SER A 161 -7.50 -39.98 25.90
CA SER A 161 -6.41 -39.16 26.48
C SER A 161 -5.74 -39.88 27.67
N PRO A 162 -4.48 -39.53 28.03
CA PRO A 162 -4.32 -38.71 29.24
C PRO A 162 -3.12 -37.73 29.27
N SER A 163 -3.42 -36.51 29.73
CA SER A 163 -2.78 -35.67 30.78
C SER A 163 -1.26 -35.60 31.04
N LEU A 164 -0.92 -34.47 31.69
CA LEU A 164 0.26 -34.12 32.51
C LEU A 164 1.42 -33.43 31.76
N SER A 165 2.11 -32.40 32.28
CA SER A 165 1.97 -31.48 33.42
C SER A 165 3.20 -30.54 33.43
N HIS A 166 3.12 -29.44 34.20
CA HIS A 166 4.19 -28.57 34.70
C HIS A 166 4.46 -27.28 33.89
N SER A 167 4.09 -26.08 34.39
CA SER A 167 4.74 -25.31 35.48
C SER A 167 6.14 -24.85 35.05
N ARG A 168 6.62 -23.61 35.20
CA ARG A 168 6.34 -22.53 36.17
C ARG A 168 7.21 -21.30 35.77
N THR A 169 6.68 -20.09 35.96
CA THR A 169 7.34 -18.86 36.50
C THR A 169 8.73 -18.39 36.02
N ALA A 170 8.81 -17.11 35.58
CA ALA A 170 9.50 -16.00 36.28
C ALA A 170 10.08 -14.92 35.32
N THR A 171 9.51 -13.72 35.32
CA THR A 171 10.23 -12.43 35.33
C THR A 171 10.77 -12.19 36.77
N PRO A 172 11.70 -11.25 37.10
CA PRO A 172 11.92 -9.93 36.47
C PRO A 172 13.37 -9.35 36.52
N ASP A 173 13.47 -8.05 36.17
CA ASP A 173 14.43 -7.02 36.63
C ASP A 173 15.93 -7.04 36.24
N ASN A 174 16.36 -6.00 35.50
CA ASN A 174 17.06 -4.81 36.03
C ASN A 174 17.56 -3.94 34.85
N ALA A 175 17.09 -2.71 34.71
CA ALA A 175 17.63 -1.48 35.30
C ALA A 175 18.84 -0.87 34.55
N SER A 176 18.51 0.18 33.78
CA SER A 176 18.99 1.56 33.93
C SER A 176 20.50 1.81 34.06
N LYS A 177 21.06 2.52 33.07
CA LYS A 177 22.09 3.54 33.30
C LYS A 177 21.82 4.79 32.46
N HIS A 178 21.41 5.83 33.16
CA HIS A 178 21.51 7.25 32.80
C HIS A 178 22.97 7.72 32.81
N SER A 179 23.31 8.63 31.88
CA SER A 179 24.05 9.89 32.12
C SER A 179 24.17 10.63 30.76
N ASN A 180 23.38 11.65 30.43
CA ASN A 180 23.40 13.07 30.84
C ASN A 180 24.64 13.89 30.41
N ILE A 181 24.32 14.94 29.63
CA ILE A 181 24.81 16.34 29.66
C ILE A 181 26.10 16.69 28.87
N SER A 182 25.95 17.58 27.88
CA SER A 182 26.56 18.92 27.88
C SER A 182 25.89 19.84 26.84
N GLU A 183 25.35 20.95 27.33
CA GLU A 183 25.05 22.18 26.59
C GLU A 183 26.35 22.86 26.14
N ALA A 184 26.27 23.75 25.15
CA ALA A 184 26.57 25.19 25.26
C ALA A 184 27.12 25.80 23.95
N GLU A 185 26.42 26.85 23.46
CA GLU A 185 26.94 28.14 22.97
C GLU A 185 27.82 28.15 21.68
N SER A 186 27.87 29.14 20.78
CA SER A 186 27.41 30.54 20.72
C SER A 186 27.70 31.09 19.30
N LEU A 187 26.92 32.11 18.86
CA LEU A 187 27.29 33.25 17.99
C LEU A 187 27.91 32.99 16.59
N VAL A 188 27.20 33.36 15.51
CA VAL A 188 27.33 34.62 14.72
C VAL A 188 26.02 34.83 13.96
#